data_AF-T0YVR4-F1
#
_entry.id   AF-T0YVR4-F1
#
_cell.length_a   1.000
_cell.length_b   1.000
_cell.length_c   1.000
_cell.angle_alpha   90.00
_cell.angle_beta   90.00
_cell.angle_gamma   90.00
#
_symmetry.space_group_name_H-M   'P 1'
#
loop_
_entity.id
_entity.type
_entity.pdbx_description
1 polymer ?
#
loop_
_entity_poly.entity_id
_entity_poly.type
_entity_poly.pdbx_seq_one_letter_code
_entity_poly.pdbx_strand_id
1 'polypeptide(L)' 'MSAYPHLLAPLDLGHLTLPNRVLMGSMHTGLEDHARDYDKLAAYFAERT' A
#
# COMPACT_ATOMS: atom_id res chain seq x y z
N MET A 1 -7.19 18.20 -18.81
CA MET A 1 -6.96 18.15 -17.35
C MET A 1 -7.07 16.71 -16.91
N SER A 2 -6.15 16.22 -16.07
CA SER A 2 -6.29 14.90 -15.44
C SER A 2 -7.54 14.88 -14.57
N ALA A 3 -8.30 13.78 -14.58
CA ALA A 3 -9.48 13.61 -13.73
C ALA A 3 -9.13 13.67 -12.22
N TYR A 4 -7.87 13.39 -11.87
CA TYR A 4 -7.38 13.38 -10.49
C TYR A 4 -6.07 14.18 -10.38
N PRO A 5 -6.14 15.51 -10.25
CA PRO A 5 -4.95 16.38 -10.29
C PRO A 5 -3.99 16.17 -9.12
N HIS A 6 -4.45 15.57 -8.01
CA HIS A 6 -3.66 15.40 -6.79
C HIS A 6 -3.23 13.96 -6.51
N LEU A 7 -3.65 12.98 -7.31
CA LEU A 7 -3.47 11.55 -6.99
C LEU A 7 -1.99 11.18 -6.75
N LEU A 8 -1.10 11.71 -7.59
CA LEU A 8 0.34 11.46 -7.51
C LEU A 8 1.11 12.60 -6.81
N ALA A 9 0.40 13.58 -6.26
CA ALA A 9 1.03 14.63 -5.48
C ALA A 9 1.41 14.10 -4.09
N PRO A 10 2.55 14.53 -3.51
CA PRO A 10 2.94 14.11 -2.17
C PRO A 10 1.88 14.40 -1.10
N LEU A 11 1.89 13.58 -0.04
CA LEU A 11 1.01 13.71 1.11
C LEU A 11 1.82 13.78 2.40
N ASP A 12 1.76 14.92 3.07
CA ASP A 12 2.35 15.11 4.38
C ASP A 12 1.40 14.63 5.48
N LEU A 13 1.88 13.75 6.35
CA LEU A 13 1.17 13.19 7.52
C LEU A 13 1.73 13.72 8.85
N GLY A 14 2.55 14.77 8.82
CA GLY A 14 3.11 15.45 9.99
C GLY A 14 4.40 14.81 10.55
N HIS A 15 4.60 13.51 10.35
CA HIS A 15 5.80 12.76 10.77
C HIS A 15 6.47 11.99 9.62
N LEU A 16 5.78 11.90 8.48
CA LEU A 16 6.21 11.20 7.28
C LEU A 16 5.54 11.87 6.07
N THR A 17 6.26 11.97 4.96
CA THR A 17 5.71 12.38 3.68
C THR A 17 5.63 11.18 2.75
N LEU A 18 4.43 10.84 2.30
CA LEU A 18 4.22 9.81 1.29
C LEU A 18 4.45 10.39 -0.11
N PRO A 19 5.04 9.61 -1.04
CA PRO A 19 5.35 10.08 -2.38
C PRO A 19 4.10 10.35 -3.23
N ASN A 20 2.98 9.70 -2.91
CA ASN A 20 1.70 9.84 -3.60
C ASN A 20 0.53 9.58 -2.65
N ARG A 21 -0.70 9.75 -3.14
CA ARG A 21 -1.95 9.54 -2.39
C ARG A 21 -2.61 8.19 -2.72
N VAL A 22 -1.86 7.25 -3.27
CA VAL A 22 -2.32 5.89 -3.54
C VAL A 22 -1.94 5.04 -2.34
N LEU A 23 -2.96 4.53 -1.65
CA LEU A 23 -2.79 3.71 -0.46
C LEU A 23 -3.41 2.34 -0.71
N MET A 24 -2.72 1.32 -0.25
CA MET A 24 -3.29 -0.02 -0.13
C MET A 24 -4.25 -0.02 1.07
N GLY A 25 -5.52 -0.35 0.83
CA GLY A 25 -6.50 -0.49 1.90
C GLY A 25 -6.19 -1.70 2.80
N SER A 26 -6.78 -1.71 3.99
CA SER A 26 -6.78 -2.92 4.83
C SER A 26 -7.50 -4.05 4.11
N MET A 27 -6.86 -5.21 3.96
CA MET A 27 -7.38 -6.37 3.25
C MET A 27 -7.13 -7.63 4.04
N HIS A 28 -8.12 -8.54 4.06
CA HIS A 28 -7.95 -9.90 4.55
C HIS A 28 -7.67 -10.82 3.36
N THR A 29 -6.42 -11.27 3.21
CA THR A 29 -5.97 -12.00 2.00
C THR A 29 -6.09 -13.52 2.13
N GLY A 30 -6.29 -14.02 3.36
CA GLY A 30 -6.21 -15.42 3.73
C GLY A 30 -4.77 -15.97 3.83
N LEU A 31 -3.75 -15.19 3.44
CA LEU A 31 -2.33 -15.55 3.57
C LEU A 31 -1.80 -15.31 4.99
N GLU A 32 -2.48 -14.47 5.75
CA GLU A 32 -2.17 -14.17 7.15
C GLU A 32 -2.59 -15.29 8.13
N ASP A 33 -3.46 -16.20 7.71
CA ASP A 33 -4.09 -17.20 8.59
C ASP A 33 -3.12 -18.29 9.06
N HIS A 34 -2.09 -18.58 8.25
CA HIS A 34 -1.14 -19.65 8.53
C HIS A 34 0.29 -19.15 8.39
N ALA A 35 1.11 -19.36 9.42
CA ALA A 35 2.50 -18.88 9.44
C ALA A 35 3.35 -19.39 8.25
N ARG A 36 3.02 -20.56 7.69
CA ARG A 36 3.68 -21.11 6.50
C ARG A 36 3.47 -20.27 5.23
N ASP A 37 2.46 -19.40 5.21
CA ASP A 37 2.08 -18.59 4.04
C ASP A 37 2.63 -17.16 4.15
N TYR A 38 3.39 -16.83 5.21
CA TYR A 38 3.99 -15.51 5.41
C TYR A 38 4.98 -15.10 4.31
N ASP A 39 5.71 -16.04 3.72
CA ASP A 39 6.59 -15.72 2.58
C ASP A 39 5.79 -15.22 1.36
N LYS A 40 4.60 -15.81 1.13
CA LYS A 40 3.69 -15.36 0.07
C LYS A 40 3.08 -14.00 0.40
N LEU A 41 2.73 -13.78 1.67
CA LEU A 41 2.24 -12.49 2.15
C LEU A 41 3.30 -11.38 1.98
N ALA A 42 4.56 -11.68 2.32
CA ALA A 42 5.67 -10.75 2.15
C ALA A 42 5.90 -10.42 0.67
N ALA A 43 5.91 -11.43 -0.21
CA ALA A 43 6.01 -11.21 -1.66
C ALA A 43 4.85 -10.36 -2.19
N TYR A 44 3.62 -10.63 -1.73
CA TYR A 44 2.43 -9.88 -2.13
C TYR A 44 2.52 -8.38 -1.79
N PHE A 45 3.01 -8.04 -0.58
CA PHE A 45 3.22 -6.64 -0.20
C PHE A 45 4.41 -6.00 -0.92
N ALA A 46 5.50 -6.73 -1.13
CA ALA A 46 6.69 -6.23 -1.83
C ALA A 46 6.40 -5.84 -3.28
N GLU A 47 5.49 -6.52 -3.96
CA GLU A 47 5.04 -6.15 -5.31
C GLU A 47 4.22 -4.84 -5.36
N ARG A 48 3.79 -4.32 -4.20
CA ARG A 48 2.83 -3.20 -4.07
C ARG A 48 3.39 -2.01 -3.28
N THR A 49 4.71 -1.98 -3.07
CA THR A 49 5.44 -0.84 -2.47
C THR A 49 5.53 0.36 -3.40
#